data_AF-A0A956PC28-F1
#
_entry.id   AF-A0A956PC28-F1
#
_cell.length_a   1.000
_cell.length_b   1.000
_cell.length_c   1.000
_cell.angle_alpha   90.00
_cell.angle_beta   90.00
_cell.angle_gamma   90.00
#
_symmetry.space_group_name_H-M   'P 1'
#
loop_
_entity.id
_entity.type
_entity.pdbx_description
1 polymer ?
#
loop_
_entity_poly.entity_id
_entity_poly.type
_entity_poly.pdbx_seq_one_letter_code
_entity_poly.pdbx_strand_id
1 'polypeptide(L)'
;MNHWNRLVLTSLALTSLAGCPAPDDYLAPWPQSAVEARVYDEAPEPGPLRRKAEGHDAWHRGYSQPYYGAIVEAVRFAAPIESLADVPEVLGYGDWNDSCEWTGIYLASQAMRYHVTGDPSVKAHAIRTALALSRNLHVTGTPGFIARYSAPRDPLIYAGDAWCDAPAQDRCHRVETGEFAGDWWWGETSRDMYSGWFLGMALAHDLIDDDDLRARIRADVTEVLDALITNHWMIIDEAGEPSTKAPEILPPHQVAWLLIGYHLTGEAGFAAALKTWLLDSQRIFLTLSSFSDFNRYDEYFANAISHELWYNILRLGRVYFSEADFAFFSDLFESQVHSFTRLSHNPFYNAVFMGQGAYAPAPGDPYQAQLVEDLSAFGAAPRTPFFTPARAEGSYVLDPVSVALSDLIEAIPILGEIFEFTPQALEAFPIAQQCDGILFERNPFQITACGADDPSLLASGSDYLIAYWMASYHGFIGKAE
;
A
#
# COMPACT_ATOMS: atom_id res chain seq x y z
N MET A 1 -0.78 -56.60 -11.91
CA MET A 1 -0.15 -55.64 -12.84
C MET A 1 -0.57 -54.24 -12.43
N ASN A 2 0.40 -53.57 -11.79
CA ASN A 2 0.61 -52.16 -11.45
C ASN A 2 -0.43 -51.11 -11.88
N HIS A 3 -0.97 -50.38 -10.89
CA HIS A 3 -1.04 -48.92 -10.92
C HIS A 3 -0.90 -48.36 -9.51
N TRP A 4 0.33 -47.99 -9.17
CA TRP A 4 0.71 -47.10 -8.06
C TRP A 4 1.38 -45.86 -8.70
N ASN A 5 1.26 -44.72 -8.00
CA ASN A 5 1.93 -43.42 -8.19
C ASN A 5 1.29 -42.41 -9.15
N ARG A 6 0.63 -41.41 -8.55
CA ARG A 6 1.03 -39.98 -8.62
C ARG A 6 0.17 -39.16 -7.63
N LEU A 7 0.68 -39.00 -6.42
CA LEU A 7 0.35 -37.91 -5.50
C LEU A 7 1.70 -37.23 -5.23
N VAL A 8 1.90 -36.05 -5.82
CA VAL A 8 3.01 -35.16 -5.44
C VAL A 8 2.43 -34.21 -4.41
N LEU A 9 2.38 -34.68 -3.17
CA LEU A 9 2.30 -33.85 -1.97
C LEU A 9 3.75 -33.67 -1.50
N THR A 10 4.35 -32.54 -1.82
CA THR A 10 5.57 -32.09 -1.14
C THR A 10 5.16 -31.31 0.11
N SER A 11 4.43 -31.97 1.01
CA SER A 11 4.40 -31.58 2.42
C SER A 11 5.54 -32.32 3.09
N LEU A 12 6.68 -31.64 3.27
CA LEU A 12 7.59 -32.01 4.34
C LEU A 12 6.84 -31.71 5.64
N ALA A 13 6.05 -32.69 6.07
CA ALA A 13 5.59 -32.79 7.43
C ALA A 13 6.83 -32.87 8.32
N LEU A 14 7.20 -31.74 8.93
CA LEU A 14 7.86 -31.80 10.22
C LEU A 14 6.88 -32.50 11.16
N THR A 15 7.05 -33.81 11.30
CA THR A 15 6.62 -34.50 12.50
C THR A 15 7.18 -33.73 13.68
N SER A 16 6.30 -33.07 14.42
CA SER A 16 6.61 -32.45 15.68
C SER A 16 7.27 -33.49 16.58
N LEU A 17 8.57 -33.32 16.80
CA LEU A 17 9.16 -33.78 18.05
C LEU A 17 8.54 -32.89 19.13
N ALA A 18 7.41 -33.35 19.66
CA ALA A 18 6.77 -32.74 20.82
C ALA A 18 7.81 -32.61 21.95
N GLY A 19 8.18 -31.37 22.31
CA GLY A 19 8.82 -31.12 23.60
C GLY A 19 9.90 -30.03 23.67
N CYS A 20 10.41 -29.49 22.56
CA CYS A 20 11.30 -28.33 22.62
C CYS A 20 10.63 -27.11 21.99
N PRO A 21 10.54 -25.96 22.70
CA PRO A 21 10.19 -24.70 22.07
C PRO A 21 11.13 -24.44 20.89
N ALA A 22 10.62 -23.80 19.83
CA ALA A 22 11.50 -23.27 18.78
C ALA A 22 12.57 -22.35 19.42
N PRO A 23 13.77 -22.25 18.83
CA PRO A 23 14.74 -21.29 19.32
C PRO A 23 14.16 -19.86 19.23
N ASP A 24 14.65 -18.99 20.11
CA ASP A 24 14.25 -17.58 20.27
C ASP A 24 14.53 -16.71 19.01
N ASP A 25 15.21 -17.27 18.01
CA ASP A 25 15.51 -16.64 16.72
C ASP A 25 15.07 -17.52 15.53
N TYR A 26 14.07 -18.38 15.74
CA TYR A 26 13.62 -19.31 14.72
C TYR A 26 13.16 -18.58 13.46
N LEU A 27 13.67 -19.02 12.31
CA LEU A 27 13.22 -18.62 11.00
C LEU A 27 13.21 -19.85 10.11
N ALA A 28 12.10 -20.11 9.43
CA ALA A 28 11.98 -21.24 8.52
C ALA A 28 12.98 -21.12 7.35
N PRO A 29 13.54 -22.23 6.86
CA PRO A 29 14.49 -22.20 5.77
C PRO A 29 13.81 -21.76 4.46
N TRP A 30 14.47 -20.90 3.70
CA TRP A 30 14.09 -20.57 2.33
C TRP A 30 14.28 -21.77 1.37
N PRO A 31 13.43 -21.96 0.33
CA PRO A 31 12.28 -21.14 -0.02
C PRO A 31 10.99 -21.56 0.70
N GLN A 32 10.13 -20.58 0.97
CA GLN A 32 8.73 -20.78 1.37
C GLN A 32 7.82 -20.12 0.34
N SER A 33 6.51 -20.42 0.37
CA SER A 33 5.52 -19.75 -0.48
C SER A 33 4.30 -19.39 0.35
N ALA A 34 3.86 -18.13 0.23
CA ALA A 34 2.62 -17.61 0.80
C ALA A 34 1.59 -17.27 -0.30
N VAL A 35 1.75 -17.87 -1.48
CA VAL A 35 0.82 -17.67 -2.60
C VAL A 35 -0.42 -18.52 -2.40
N GLU A 36 -1.58 -17.88 -2.40
CA GLU A 36 -2.87 -18.55 -2.27
C GLU A 36 -3.15 -19.40 -3.51
N ALA A 37 -3.80 -20.54 -3.31
CA ALA A 37 -4.22 -21.37 -4.42
C ALA A 37 -5.17 -20.60 -5.34
N ARG A 38 -4.98 -20.71 -6.65
CA ARG A 38 -5.85 -20.05 -7.63
C ARG A 38 -7.20 -20.78 -7.71
N VAL A 39 -8.17 -20.37 -6.89
CA VAL A 39 -9.53 -20.95 -6.80
C VAL A 39 -10.60 -19.98 -7.33
N TYR A 40 -10.29 -19.23 -8.39
CA TYR A 40 -11.19 -18.23 -8.98
C TYR A 40 -11.91 -18.78 -10.21
N ASP A 41 -13.23 -18.67 -10.26
CA ASP A 41 -14.05 -19.09 -11.41
C ASP A 41 -14.27 -17.93 -12.37
N GLU A 42 -13.63 -18.00 -13.55
CA GLU A 42 -13.79 -17.05 -14.65
C GLU A 42 -14.96 -17.40 -15.58
N ALA A 43 -15.67 -18.52 -15.39
CA ALA A 43 -16.80 -18.90 -16.23
C ALA A 43 -18.04 -17.97 -16.16
N PRO A 44 -18.45 -17.41 -15.00
CA PRO A 44 -19.60 -16.50 -14.96
C PRO A 44 -19.29 -15.15 -15.60
N GLU A 45 -20.33 -14.41 -15.98
CA GLU A 45 -20.19 -13.02 -16.41
C GLU A 45 -19.73 -12.14 -15.23
N PRO A 46 -18.88 -11.12 -15.47
CA PRO A 46 -18.48 -10.14 -14.46
C PRO A 46 -19.70 -9.53 -13.74
N GLY A 47 -19.74 -9.65 -12.41
CA GLY A 47 -20.73 -9.04 -11.53
C GLY A 47 -20.59 -7.52 -11.42
N PRO A 48 -21.50 -6.84 -10.70
CA PRO A 48 -21.44 -5.39 -10.49
C PRO A 48 -20.11 -4.90 -9.92
N LEU A 49 -19.55 -5.56 -8.91
CA LEU A 49 -18.29 -5.13 -8.30
C LEU A 49 -17.11 -5.32 -9.24
N ARG A 50 -17.08 -6.45 -9.96
CA ARG A 50 -16.07 -6.72 -11.00
C ARG A 50 -16.10 -5.68 -12.12
N ARG A 51 -17.28 -5.35 -12.65
CA ARG A 51 -17.42 -4.33 -13.70
C ARG A 51 -16.98 -2.95 -13.20
N LYS A 52 -17.24 -2.63 -11.92
CA LYS A 52 -16.75 -1.39 -11.30
C LYS A 52 -15.22 -1.38 -11.25
N ALA A 53 -14.58 -2.49 -10.87
CA ALA A 53 -13.11 -2.61 -10.85
C ALA A 53 -12.51 -2.45 -12.25
N GLU A 54 -13.08 -3.11 -13.25
CA GLU A 54 -12.64 -2.96 -14.65
C GLU A 54 -12.86 -1.55 -15.20
N GLY A 55 -13.93 -0.87 -14.76
CA GLY A 55 -14.17 0.54 -15.07
C GLY A 55 -13.12 1.47 -14.48
N HIS A 56 -12.79 1.32 -13.20
CA HIS A 56 -11.70 2.07 -12.55
C HIS A 56 -10.36 1.82 -13.25
N ASP A 57 -10.03 0.56 -13.54
CA ASP A 57 -8.80 0.20 -14.25
C ASP A 57 -8.71 0.81 -15.65
N ALA A 58 -9.82 0.89 -16.39
CA ALA A 58 -9.86 1.49 -17.71
C ALA A 58 -9.54 2.99 -17.67
N TRP A 59 -10.10 3.73 -16.72
CA TRP A 59 -9.76 5.15 -16.50
C TRP A 59 -8.33 5.32 -16.03
N HIS A 60 -7.90 4.49 -15.07
CA HIS A 60 -6.57 4.51 -14.51
C HIS A 60 -5.49 4.36 -15.60
N ARG A 61 -5.59 3.30 -16.41
CA ARG A 61 -4.64 3.02 -17.50
C ARG A 61 -4.73 4.03 -18.64
N GLY A 62 -5.89 4.62 -18.85
CA GLY A 62 -6.10 5.62 -19.88
C GLY A 62 -5.41 6.95 -19.58
N TYR A 63 -5.37 7.36 -18.30
CA TYR A 63 -5.07 8.74 -17.94
C TYR A 63 -4.18 8.93 -16.71
N SER A 64 -4.26 8.04 -15.71
CA SER A 64 -3.48 8.17 -14.46
C SER A 64 -2.08 7.57 -14.54
N GLN A 65 -1.67 6.98 -15.66
CA GLN A 65 -0.32 6.48 -15.91
C GLN A 65 0.27 7.09 -17.19
N PRO A 66 0.50 8.42 -17.24
CA PRO A 66 0.75 9.14 -18.49
C PRO A 66 2.07 8.78 -19.20
N TYR A 67 3.04 8.26 -18.45
CA TYR A 67 4.37 7.95 -18.97
C TYR A 67 4.76 6.50 -18.66
N TYR A 68 5.86 6.28 -17.95
CA TYR A 68 6.54 4.99 -17.84
C TYR A 68 5.78 3.89 -17.08
N GLY A 69 4.55 4.15 -16.60
CA GLY A 69 3.73 3.24 -15.80
C GLY A 69 3.60 3.64 -14.32
N ALA A 70 4.23 4.75 -13.92
CA ALA A 70 4.02 5.38 -12.61
C ALA A 70 2.75 6.24 -12.61
N ILE A 71 2.12 6.33 -11.44
CA ILE A 71 0.80 6.95 -11.28
C ILE A 71 0.90 8.46 -11.08
N VAL A 72 -0.09 9.20 -11.54
CA VAL A 72 -0.37 10.55 -11.06
C VAL A 72 -1.77 10.54 -10.46
N GLU A 73 -1.95 11.18 -9.31
CA GLU A 73 -3.21 11.08 -8.58
C GLU A 73 -4.27 12.03 -9.14
N ALA A 74 -3.85 13.11 -9.79
CA ALA A 74 -4.75 14.07 -10.42
C ALA A 74 -4.43 14.25 -11.91
N VAL A 75 -5.49 14.16 -12.72
CA VAL A 75 -5.46 14.52 -14.15
C VAL A 75 -6.48 15.62 -14.40
N ARG A 76 -6.05 16.74 -15.00
CA ARG A 76 -6.91 17.86 -15.34
C ARG A 76 -7.32 17.82 -16.80
N PHE A 77 -8.63 17.95 -17.04
CA PHE A 77 -9.24 17.96 -18.35
C PHE A 77 -9.77 19.35 -18.74
N ALA A 78 -9.94 19.60 -20.03
CA ALA A 78 -10.42 20.87 -20.57
C ALA A 78 -11.91 21.13 -20.32
N ALA A 79 -12.68 20.10 -19.95
CA ALA A 79 -14.10 20.16 -19.66
C ALA A 79 -14.47 19.07 -18.63
N PRO A 80 -15.67 19.13 -18.04
CA PRO A 80 -16.21 18.04 -17.20
C PRO A 80 -16.11 16.67 -17.89
N ILE A 81 -15.73 15.65 -17.13
CA ILE A 81 -15.57 14.28 -17.61
C ILE A 81 -16.88 13.53 -17.42
N GLU A 82 -17.47 13.01 -18.51
CA GLU A 82 -18.74 12.27 -18.44
C GLU A 82 -18.58 10.78 -18.76
N SER A 83 -17.75 10.41 -19.74
CA SER A 83 -17.56 9.01 -20.15
C SER A 83 -16.27 8.77 -20.93
N LEU A 84 -15.83 7.51 -21.01
CA LEU A 84 -14.70 7.09 -21.86
C LEU A 84 -14.98 7.23 -23.37
N ALA A 85 -16.23 7.44 -23.78
CA ALA A 85 -16.58 7.58 -25.20
C ALA A 85 -16.30 8.99 -25.75
N ASP A 86 -16.22 9.99 -24.87
CA ASP A 86 -15.98 11.39 -25.21
C ASP A 86 -15.15 12.05 -24.11
N VAL A 87 -13.84 11.79 -24.14
CA VAL A 87 -12.91 12.31 -23.13
C VAL A 87 -12.34 13.64 -23.58
N PRO A 88 -12.47 14.72 -22.79
CA PRO A 88 -11.90 16.02 -23.13
C PRO A 88 -10.37 15.99 -23.25
N GLU A 89 -9.79 17.05 -23.79
CA GLU A 89 -8.33 17.21 -23.84
C GLU A 89 -7.73 17.25 -22.42
N VAL A 90 -6.61 16.56 -22.22
CA VAL A 90 -5.82 16.63 -20.98
C VAL A 90 -5.01 17.93 -20.98
N LEU A 91 -5.21 18.74 -19.95
CA LEU A 91 -4.50 20.00 -19.76
C LEU A 91 -3.24 19.86 -18.89
N GLY A 92 -3.19 18.84 -18.05
CA GLY A 92 -2.01 18.57 -17.24
C GLY A 92 -2.22 17.44 -16.25
N TYR A 93 -1.11 16.97 -15.72
CA TYR A 93 -1.01 16.00 -14.65
C TYR A 93 -0.57 16.71 -13.38
N GLY A 94 -0.95 16.19 -12.22
CA GLY A 94 -0.68 16.77 -10.90
C GLY A 94 -0.59 15.68 -9.83
N ASP A 95 -0.38 16.11 -8.59
CA ASP A 95 -0.41 15.24 -7.41
C ASP A 95 0.44 13.96 -7.60
N TRP A 96 1.70 14.14 -7.99
CA TRP A 96 2.71 13.07 -8.09
C TRP A 96 3.56 12.95 -6.83
N ASN A 97 3.20 13.67 -5.76
CA ASN A 97 4.00 13.71 -4.54
C ASN A 97 4.08 12.30 -3.94
N ASP A 98 2.95 11.60 -3.82
CA ASP A 98 2.86 10.27 -3.20
C ASP A 98 2.77 9.15 -4.26
N SER A 99 3.20 9.47 -5.49
CA SER A 99 3.08 8.59 -6.65
C SER A 99 3.76 7.24 -6.48
N CYS A 100 4.96 7.18 -5.89
CA CYS A 100 5.69 5.92 -5.75
C CYS A 100 4.93 4.92 -4.88
N GLU A 101 4.34 5.38 -3.78
CA GLU A 101 3.50 4.56 -2.91
C GLU A 101 2.28 4.05 -3.66
N TRP A 102 1.50 4.96 -4.26
CA TRP A 102 0.30 4.59 -5.01
C TRP A 102 0.59 3.69 -6.20
N THR A 103 1.74 3.86 -6.86
CA THR A 103 2.22 2.99 -7.94
C THR A 103 2.48 1.57 -7.43
N GLY A 104 3.04 1.44 -6.23
CA GLY A 104 3.20 0.17 -5.53
C GLY A 104 1.88 -0.50 -5.14
N ILE A 105 0.95 0.25 -4.58
CA ILE A 105 -0.41 -0.22 -4.24
C ILE A 105 -1.15 -0.71 -5.49
N TYR A 106 -1.08 0.05 -6.59
CA TYR A 106 -1.68 -0.37 -7.84
C TYR A 106 -0.99 -1.61 -8.41
N LEU A 107 0.34 -1.70 -8.36
CA LEU A 107 1.07 -2.90 -8.78
C LEU A 107 0.61 -4.14 -7.99
N ALA A 108 0.46 -4.01 -6.67
CA ALA A 108 -0.11 -5.06 -5.81
C ALA A 108 -1.51 -5.49 -6.29
N SER A 109 -2.37 -4.52 -6.61
CA SER A 109 -3.72 -4.79 -7.13
C SER A 109 -3.68 -5.56 -8.46
N GLN A 110 -2.81 -5.16 -9.38
CA GLN A 110 -2.71 -5.80 -10.70
C GLN A 110 -2.02 -7.17 -10.64
N ALA A 111 -1.10 -7.37 -9.70
CA ALA A 111 -0.51 -8.68 -9.42
C ALA A 111 -1.56 -9.66 -8.91
N MET A 112 -2.40 -9.24 -7.96
CA MET A 112 -3.54 -10.01 -7.46
C MET A 112 -4.58 -10.28 -8.56
N ARG A 113 -4.92 -9.27 -9.35
CA ARG A 113 -5.79 -9.40 -10.53
C ARG A 113 -5.24 -10.43 -11.51
N TYR A 114 -3.96 -10.35 -11.85
CA TYR A 114 -3.36 -11.30 -12.78
C TYR A 114 -3.43 -12.72 -12.22
N HIS A 115 -3.13 -12.91 -10.94
CA HIS A 115 -3.20 -14.23 -10.31
C HIS A 115 -4.59 -14.85 -10.44
N VAL A 116 -5.66 -14.10 -10.15
CA VAL A 116 -7.03 -14.64 -10.20
C VAL A 116 -7.53 -14.81 -11.64
N THR A 117 -7.29 -13.83 -12.51
CA THR A 117 -7.85 -13.79 -13.87
C THR A 117 -7.02 -14.53 -14.91
N GLY A 118 -5.68 -14.53 -14.76
CA GLY A 118 -4.73 -15.01 -15.76
C GLY A 118 -4.72 -14.17 -17.05
N ASP A 119 -5.24 -12.95 -17.02
CA ASP A 119 -5.32 -12.08 -18.18
C ASP A 119 -3.89 -11.61 -18.59
N PRO A 120 -3.39 -11.98 -19.78
CA PRO A 120 -2.05 -11.61 -20.21
C PRO A 120 -1.88 -10.10 -20.43
N SER A 121 -2.97 -9.35 -20.67
CA SER A 121 -2.92 -7.89 -20.77
C SER A 121 -2.66 -7.24 -19.42
N VAL A 122 -3.19 -7.83 -18.33
CA VAL A 122 -2.92 -7.41 -16.94
C VAL A 122 -1.47 -7.69 -16.59
N LYS A 123 -0.95 -8.88 -16.92
CA LYS A 123 0.48 -9.20 -16.75
C LYS A 123 1.38 -8.16 -17.40
N ALA A 124 1.11 -7.83 -18.66
CA ALA A 124 1.91 -6.86 -19.40
C ALA A 124 1.89 -5.46 -18.74
N HIS A 125 0.77 -5.06 -18.13
CA HIS A 125 0.68 -3.79 -17.41
C HIS A 125 1.39 -3.86 -16.06
N ALA A 126 1.21 -4.92 -15.28
CA ALA A 126 1.91 -5.11 -14.02
C ALA A 126 3.44 -5.08 -14.22
N ILE A 127 3.96 -5.72 -15.28
CA ILE A 127 5.39 -5.63 -15.64
C ILE A 127 5.80 -4.18 -15.90
N ARG A 128 5.03 -3.41 -16.68
CA ARG A 128 5.34 -1.99 -16.93
C ARG A 128 5.35 -1.16 -15.65
N THR A 129 4.37 -1.34 -14.78
CA THR A 129 4.30 -0.63 -13.49
C THR A 129 5.47 -0.99 -12.58
N ALA A 130 5.86 -2.26 -12.49
CA ALA A 130 7.04 -2.68 -11.73
C ALA A 130 8.34 -2.08 -12.29
N LEU A 131 8.48 -2.00 -13.62
CA LEU A 131 9.60 -1.32 -14.26
C LEU A 131 9.59 0.20 -14.01
N ALA A 132 8.43 0.82 -13.80
CA ALA A 132 8.33 2.22 -13.39
C ALA A 132 8.82 2.44 -11.94
N LEU A 133 8.46 1.56 -11.00
CA LEU A 133 9.00 1.58 -9.64
C LEU A 133 10.51 1.34 -9.61
N SER A 134 10.99 0.47 -10.49
CA SER A 134 12.42 0.23 -10.70
C SER A 134 13.13 1.45 -11.31
N ARG A 135 12.47 2.17 -12.21
CA ARG A 135 12.96 3.46 -12.73
C ARG A 135 13.08 4.49 -11.61
N ASN A 136 12.09 4.60 -10.74
CA ASN A 136 12.13 5.53 -9.59
C ASN A 136 13.34 5.27 -8.69
N LEU A 137 13.79 4.03 -8.53
CA LEU A 137 15.02 3.70 -7.82
C LEU A 137 16.27 4.20 -8.57
N HIS A 138 16.42 3.88 -9.85
CA HIS A 138 17.69 4.13 -10.54
C HIS A 138 17.84 5.53 -11.14
N VAL A 139 16.74 6.25 -11.38
CA VAL A 139 16.77 7.60 -11.98
C VAL A 139 17.51 8.62 -11.11
N THR A 140 17.56 8.37 -9.80
CA THR A 140 18.25 9.23 -8.81
C THR A 140 19.76 9.17 -8.98
N GLY A 141 20.31 8.05 -9.47
CA GLY A 141 21.74 7.77 -9.47
C GLY A 141 22.34 7.49 -8.08
N THR A 142 21.50 7.42 -7.04
CA THR A 142 21.91 7.25 -5.64
C THR A 142 21.48 5.86 -5.15
N PRO A 143 22.43 4.99 -4.74
CA PRO A 143 22.12 3.61 -4.35
C PRO A 143 21.04 3.52 -3.27
N GLY A 144 19.97 2.79 -3.56
CA GLY A 144 18.86 2.56 -2.61
C GLY A 144 17.97 3.78 -2.33
N PHE A 145 18.21 4.94 -2.94
CA PHE A 145 17.34 6.12 -2.82
C PHE A 145 16.28 6.11 -3.92
N ILE A 146 15.01 6.02 -3.53
CA ILE A 146 13.87 5.92 -4.44
C ILE A 146 13.28 7.31 -4.66
N ALA A 147 13.12 7.76 -5.91
CA ALA A 147 12.38 8.97 -6.23
C ALA A 147 10.87 8.81 -5.97
N ARG A 148 10.21 9.87 -5.53
CA ARG A 148 8.73 9.94 -5.43
C ARG A 148 8.05 9.75 -6.78
N TYR A 149 8.66 10.31 -7.84
CA TYR A 149 8.16 10.20 -9.20
C TYR A 149 9.26 10.45 -10.23
N SER A 150 9.08 9.96 -11.46
CA SER A 150 9.92 10.30 -12.61
C SER A 150 9.14 10.35 -13.91
N ALA A 151 9.49 11.29 -14.78
CA ALA A 151 8.82 11.53 -16.06
C ALA A 151 9.75 12.22 -17.08
N PRO A 152 9.40 12.15 -18.38
CA PRO A 152 10.02 13.04 -19.35
C PRO A 152 9.69 14.51 -19.04
N ARG A 153 10.49 15.43 -19.57
CA ARG A 153 10.24 16.89 -19.50
C ARG A 153 9.12 17.36 -20.44
N ASP A 154 7.98 16.68 -20.38
CA ASP A 154 6.78 17.00 -21.16
C ASP A 154 6.01 18.18 -20.51
N PRO A 155 5.57 19.20 -21.27
CA PRO A 155 4.86 20.36 -20.74
C PRO A 155 3.57 20.06 -19.96
N LEU A 156 2.96 18.89 -20.13
CA LEU A 156 1.76 18.49 -19.36
C LEU A 156 2.06 18.17 -17.89
N ILE A 157 3.31 17.92 -17.53
CA ILE A 157 3.70 17.58 -16.14
C ILE A 157 4.92 18.37 -15.65
N TYR A 158 5.72 18.91 -16.58
CA TYR A 158 6.96 19.61 -16.30
C TYR A 158 6.86 21.07 -16.72
N ALA A 159 6.84 21.99 -15.76
CA ALA A 159 6.63 23.42 -16.00
C ALA A 159 7.89 24.16 -16.53
N GLY A 160 8.91 23.43 -16.98
CA GLY A 160 10.12 23.95 -17.60
C GLY A 160 11.32 24.05 -16.65
N ASP A 161 12.52 24.20 -17.23
CA ASP A 161 13.78 24.18 -16.48
C ASP A 161 13.87 25.27 -15.41
N ALA A 162 13.36 26.47 -15.67
CA ALA A 162 13.36 27.56 -14.70
C ALA A 162 12.46 27.29 -13.48
N TRP A 163 11.40 26.48 -13.65
CA TRP A 163 10.58 26.02 -12.53
C TRP A 163 11.34 24.99 -11.71
N CYS A 164 11.91 23.97 -12.36
CA CYS A 164 12.66 22.91 -11.68
C CYS A 164 13.92 23.45 -10.95
N ASP A 165 14.62 24.41 -11.54
CA ASP A 165 15.82 25.03 -10.94
C ASP A 165 15.48 26.09 -9.86
N ALA A 166 14.19 26.37 -9.60
CA ALA A 166 13.79 27.38 -8.63
C ALA A 166 14.10 26.91 -7.19
N PRO A 167 14.58 27.78 -6.28
CA PRO A 167 14.86 27.37 -4.89
C PRO A 167 13.67 26.80 -4.11
N ALA A 168 12.44 27.09 -4.55
CA ALA A 168 11.21 26.56 -3.96
C ALA A 168 10.81 25.18 -4.52
N GLN A 169 11.57 24.64 -5.47
CA GLN A 169 11.39 23.33 -6.10
C GLN A 169 12.63 22.47 -5.87
N ASP A 170 13.17 22.51 -4.65
CA ASP A 170 14.35 21.77 -4.22
C ASP A 170 14.23 20.24 -4.36
N ARG A 171 12.99 19.73 -4.47
CA ARG A 171 12.69 18.34 -4.81
C ARG A 171 12.81 18.01 -6.30
N CYS A 172 12.98 18.99 -7.18
CA CYS A 172 13.00 18.75 -8.62
C CYS A 172 14.43 18.54 -9.12
N HIS A 173 14.68 17.41 -9.77
CA HIS A 173 16.01 17.08 -10.26
C HIS A 173 15.96 16.72 -11.74
N ARG A 174 16.80 17.40 -12.53
CA ARG A 174 16.92 17.19 -13.97
C ARG A 174 17.97 16.15 -14.28
N VAL A 175 17.67 15.22 -15.18
CA VAL A 175 18.65 14.23 -15.64
C VAL A 175 19.20 14.63 -17.01
N GLU A 176 20.47 15.04 -17.04
CA GLU A 176 21.12 15.58 -18.25
C GLU A 176 21.91 14.53 -19.05
N THR A 177 22.32 13.42 -18.42
CA THR A 177 23.17 12.40 -19.06
C THR A 177 22.80 11.00 -18.59
N GLY A 178 23.31 9.97 -19.28
CA GLY A 178 23.07 8.57 -18.93
C GLY A 178 21.79 8.00 -19.52
N GLU A 179 21.34 6.87 -18.98
CA GLU A 179 20.17 6.12 -19.46
C GLU A 179 18.88 6.92 -19.41
N PHE A 180 18.74 7.80 -18.41
CA PHE A 180 17.55 8.60 -18.16
C PHE A 180 17.69 10.05 -18.64
N ALA A 181 18.66 10.35 -19.52
CA ALA A 181 18.84 11.71 -20.04
C ALA A 181 17.57 12.25 -20.72
N GLY A 182 17.16 13.46 -20.34
CA GLY A 182 15.92 14.10 -20.82
C GLY A 182 14.73 13.96 -19.87
N ASP A 183 14.88 13.20 -18.78
CA ASP A 183 13.89 13.12 -17.71
C ASP A 183 14.11 14.16 -16.61
N TRP A 184 13.15 14.19 -15.71
CA TRP A 184 13.25 14.75 -14.37
C TRP A 184 12.68 13.75 -13.35
N TRP A 185 13.05 13.92 -12.08
CA TRP A 185 12.50 13.16 -10.97
C TRP A 185 12.21 14.07 -9.77
N TRP A 186 11.32 13.60 -8.91
CA TRP A 186 10.87 14.29 -7.71
C TRP A 186 11.42 13.61 -6.45
N GLY A 187 12.12 14.36 -5.61
CA GLY A 187 12.86 13.91 -4.42
C GLY A 187 12.20 14.25 -3.08
N GLU A 188 13.02 14.35 -2.03
CA GLU A 188 12.59 14.46 -0.62
C GLU A 188 11.66 13.31 -0.22
N THR A 189 12.18 12.10 -0.38
CA THR A 189 11.44 10.84 -0.21
C THR A 189 11.33 10.45 1.25
N SER A 190 10.12 10.16 1.69
CA SER A 190 9.83 9.63 3.03
C SER A 190 9.56 8.12 3.00
N ARG A 191 9.49 7.51 4.17
CA ARG A 191 9.30 6.06 4.36
C ARG A 191 8.00 5.48 3.76
N ASP A 192 6.96 6.30 3.62
CA ASP A 192 5.70 5.99 2.94
C ASP A 192 5.92 5.48 1.50
N MET A 193 6.77 6.16 0.73
CA MET A 193 7.10 5.77 -0.66
C MET A 193 7.72 4.37 -0.74
N TYR A 194 8.56 4.04 0.23
CA TYR A 194 9.17 2.72 0.33
C TYR A 194 8.14 1.65 0.72
N SER A 195 7.15 1.99 1.55
CA SER A 195 6.13 1.04 2.02
C SER A 195 5.29 0.52 0.85
N GLY A 196 4.75 1.42 0.03
CA GLY A 196 4.02 1.02 -1.16
C GLY A 196 4.91 0.33 -2.19
N TRP A 197 6.15 0.80 -2.38
CA TRP A 197 7.14 0.16 -3.27
C TRP A 197 7.41 -1.29 -2.87
N PHE A 198 7.68 -1.56 -1.59
CA PHE A 198 7.92 -2.91 -1.07
C PHE A 198 6.67 -3.79 -1.19
N LEU A 199 5.48 -3.27 -0.90
CA LEU A 199 4.23 -4.00 -1.07
C LEU A 199 4.03 -4.45 -2.52
N GLY A 200 4.14 -3.52 -3.46
CA GLY A 200 3.97 -3.78 -4.89
C GLY A 200 4.99 -4.76 -5.44
N MET A 201 6.28 -4.52 -5.15
CA MET A 201 7.39 -5.35 -5.63
C MET A 201 7.30 -6.79 -5.08
N ALA A 202 6.97 -6.96 -3.79
CA ALA A 202 6.85 -8.28 -3.19
C ALA A 202 5.69 -9.08 -3.81
N LEU A 203 4.51 -8.47 -3.96
CA LEU A 203 3.37 -9.15 -4.58
C LEU A 203 3.57 -9.41 -6.07
N ALA A 204 4.22 -8.51 -6.80
CA ALA A 204 4.56 -8.72 -8.20
C ALA A 204 5.53 -9.89 -8.38
N HIS A 205 6.56 -10.00 -7.53
CA HIS A 205 7.47 -11.14 -7.54
C HIS A 205 6.73 -12.46 -7.36
N ASP A 206 5.82 -12.51 -6.39
CA ASP A 206 5.11 -13.75 -6.04
C ASP A 206 4.10 -14.16 -7.14
N LEU A 207 3.34 -13.19 -7.64
CA LEU A 207 2.13 -13.46 -8.44
C LEU A 207 2.31 -13.29 -9.95
N ILE A 208 3.30 -12.52 -10.40
CA ILE A 208 3.60 -12.40 -11.84
C ILE A 208 4.60 -13.49 -12.22
N ASP A 209 4.19 -14.37 -13.12
CA ASP A 209 4.99 -15.49 -13.62
C ASP A 209 5.95 -15.06 -14.75
N ASP A 210 6.86 -14.13 -14.44
CA ASP A 210 7.87 -13.62 -15.36
C ASP A 210 9.26 -13.63 -14.70
N ASP A 211 10.16 -14.48 -15.20
CA ASP A 211 11.46 -14.73 -14.54
C ASP A 211 12.41 -13.53 -14.63
N ASP A 212 12.35 -12.77 -15.73
CA ASP A 212 13.15 -11.56 -15.91
C ASP A 212 12.69 -10.45 -14.96
N LEU A 213 11.36 -10.26 -14.83
CA LEU A 213 10.80 -9.35 -13.85
C LEU A 213 11.20 -9.77 -12.43
N ARG A 214 11.05 -11.04 -12.08
CA ARG A 214 11.42 -11.55 -10.75
C ARG A 214 12.89 -11.34 -10.44
N ALA A 215 13.77 -11.54 -11.44
CA ALA A 215 15.19 -11.26 -11.29
C ALA A 215 15.47 -9.77 -11.05
N ARG A 216 14.76 -8.89 -11.77
CA ARG A 216 14.85 -7.44 -11.56
C ARG A 216 14.40 -7.03 -10.16
N ILE A 217 13.22 -7.50 -9.73
CA ILE A 217 12.69 -7.20 -8.40
C ILE A 217 13.65 -7.64 -7.30
N ARG A 218 14.24 -8.85 -7.41
CA ARG A 218 15.25 -9.31 -6.43
C ARG A 218 16.45 -8.37 -6.37
N ALA A 219 16.97 -7.94 -7.52
CA ALA A 219 18.10 -7.04 -7.59
C ALA A 219 17.79 -5.67 -6.94
N ASP A 220 16.64 -5.09 -7.30
CA ASP A 220 16.23 -3.78 -6.77
C ASP A 220 15.98 -3.85 -5.25
N VAL A 221 15.31 -4.91 -4.76
CA VAL A 221 15.04 -5.11 -3.33
C VAL A 221 16.35 -5.30 -2.55
N THR A 222 17.30 -6.08 -3.09
CA THR A 222 18.62 -6.23 -2.48
C THR A 222 19.36 -4.89 -2.41
N GLU A 223 19.38 -4.11 -3.49
CA GLU A 223 20.03 -2.79 -3.52
C GLU A 223 19.46 -1.85 -2.44
N VAL A 224 18.14 -1.76 -2.35
CA VAL A 224 17.47 -0.90 -1.36
C VAL A 224 17.78 -1.36 0.06
N LEU A 225 17.66 -2.65 0.37
CA LEU A 225 17.91 -3.17 1.71
C LEU A 225 19.38 -3.02 2.12
N ASP A 226 20.32 -3.30 1.21
CA ASP A 226 21.75 -3.15 1.48
C ASP A 226 22.11 -1.68 1.78
N ALA A 227 21.52 -0.74 1.03
CA ALA A 227 21.70 0.69 1.28
C ALA A 227 21.11 1.09 2.64
N LEU A 228 19.88 0.67 2.97
CA LEU A 228 19.26 0.97 4.25
C LEU A 228 20.05 0.38 5.43
N ILE A 229 20.52 -0.86 5.33
CA ILE A 229 21.36 -1.50 6.37
C ILE A 229 22.68 -0.75 6.52
N THR A 230 23.32 -0.39 5.41
CA THR A 230 24.58 0.38 5.40
C THR A 230 24.42 1.75 6.04
N ASN A 231 23.29 2.40 5.79
CA ASN A 231 22.96 3.73 6.29
C ASN A 231 22.28 3.70 7.66
N HIS A 232 22.41 2.61 8.42
CA HIS A 232 21.83 2.46 9.75
C HIS A 232 20.32 2.75 9.82
N TRP A 233 19.59 2.26 8.81
CA TRP A 233 18.14 2.40 8.68
C TRP A 233 17.66 3.84 8.50
N MET A 234 18.48 4.66 7.84
CA MET A 234 18.14 6.01 7.40
C MET A 234 18.05 6.09 5.86
N ILE A 235 17.02 6.78 5.36
CA ILE A 235 16.92 7.18 3.96
C ILE A 235 17.89 8.34 3.74
N ILE A 236 18.93 8.11 2.95
CA ILE A 236 19.94 9.09 2.58
C ILE A 236 19.70 9.52 1.13
N ASP A 237 19.58 10.83 0.92
CA ASP A 237 19.30 11.44 -0.38
C ASP A 237 20.54 11.54 -1.28
N GLU A 238 20.37 12.14 -2.46
CA GLU A 238 21.45 12.35 -3.42
C GLU A 238 22.52 13.35 -2.99
N ALA A 239 22.24 14.18 -1.98
CA ALA A 239 23.21 15.06 -1.35
C ALA A 239 24.04 14.34 -0.27
N GLY A 240 23.67 13.10 0.08
CA GLY A 240 24.31 12.33 1.15
C GLY A 240 23.79 12.68 2.54
N GLU A 241 22.65 13.35 2.62
CA GLU A 241 22.01 13.76 3.87
C GLU A 241 20.73 12.95 4.13
N PRO A 242 20.28 12.79 5.38
CA PRO A 242 18.98 12.22 5.64
C PRO A 242 17.86 13.05 5.00
N SER A 243 16.90 12.39 4.34
CA SER A 243 15.69 13.08 3.86
C SER A 243 14.98 13.82 5.00
N THR A 244 14.35 14.94 4.71
CA THR A 244 13.82 15.83 5.77
C THR A 244 12.54 15.31 6.41
N LYS A 245 11.77 14.46 5.72
CA LYS A 245 10.49 13.92 6.19
C LYS A 245 10.60 12.42 6.49
N ALA A 246 10.42 12.07 7.76
CA ALA A 246 10.41 10.68 8.24
C ALA A 246 11.50 9.76 7.62
N PRO A 247 12.79 10.15 7.64
CA PRO A 247 13.85 9.38 6.99
C PRO A 247 14.20 8.08 7.73
N GLU A 248 13.83 7.96 9.00
CA GLU A 248 14.14 6.79 9.82
C GLU A 248 13.19 5.63 9.52
N ILE A 249 13.75 4.45 9.29
CA ILE A 249 13.01 3.20 9.09
C ILE A 249 12.72 2.56 10.45
N LEU A 250 11.46 2.66 10.88
CA LEU A 250 11.02 2.16 12.18
C LEU A 250 11.08 0.63 12.25
N PRO A 251 11.21 0.05 13.45
CA PRO A 251 11.34 -1.40 13.64
C PRO A 251 10.33 -2.29 12.91
N PRO A 252 9.01 -2.01 12.92
CA PRO A 252 8.09 -2.86 12.17
C PRO A 252 8.33 -2.80 10.66
N HIS A 253 8.81 -1.66 10.12
CA HIS A 253 9.23 -1.53 8.72
C HIS A 253 10.45 -2.41 8.42
N GLN A 254 11.45 -2.39 9.31
CA GLN A 254 12.60 -3.27 9.19
C GLN A 254 12.20 -4.74 9.19
N VAL A 255 11.30 -5.17 10.08
CA VAL A 255 10.78 -6.55 10.12
C VAL A 255 10.16 -6.93 8.78
N ALA A 256 9.21 -6.14 8.27
CA ALA A 256 8.53 -6.49 7.03
C ALA A 256 9.47 -6.48 5.82
N TRP A 257 10.33 -5.48 5.70
CA TRP A 257 11.18 -5.33 4.53
C TRP A 257 12.33 -6.35 4.52
N LEU A 258 12.89 -6.69 5.69
CA LEU A 258 13.83 -7.82 5.80
C LEU A 258 13.16 -9.16 5.52
N LEU A 259 11.91 -9.34 5.95
CA LEU A 259 11.13 -10.53 5.66
C LEU A 259 10.84 -10.66 4.15
N ILE A 260 10.49 -9.55 3.48
CA ILE A 260 10.37 -9.48 2.02
C ILE A 260 11.72 -9.81 1.37
N GLY A 261 12.80 -9.16 1.78
CA GLY A 261 14.14 -9.41 1.25
C GLY A 261 14.53 -10.88 1.34
N TYR A 262 14.41 -11.48 2.53
CA TYR A 262 14.69 -12.90 2.72
C TYR A 262 13.77 -13.81 1.90
N HIS A 263 12.48 -13.48 1.80
CA HIS A 263 11.53 -14.25 1.00
C HIS A 263 11.91 -14.28 -0.49
N LEU A 264 12.27 -13.13 -1.03
CA LEU A 264 12.59 -12.95 -2.44
C LEU A 264 13.95 -13.56 -2.80
N THR A 265 14.96 -13.42 -1.95
CA THR A 265 16.35 -13.70 -2.34
C THR A 265 16.98 -14.91 -1.62
N GLY A 266 16.46 -15.27 -0.45
CA GLY A 266 17.07 -16.28 0.42
C GLY A 266 18.41 -15.84 1.03
N GLU A 267 18.76 -14.56 0.94
CA GLU A 267 20.07 -14.06 1.37
C GLU A 267 20.28 -14.18 2.89
N ALA A 268 21.45 -14.69 3.27
CA ALA A 268 21.81 -14.94 4.67
C ALA A 268 21.94 -13.65 5.48
N GLY A 269 22.30 -12.52 4.85
CA GLY A 269 22.38 -11.21 5.49
C GLY A 269 21.02 -10.74 5.98
N PHE A 270 20.01 -10.78 5.12
CA PHE A 270 18.63 -10.42 5.48
C PHE A 270 18.05 -11.39 6.51
N ALA A 271 18.32 -12.69 6.39
CA ALA A 271 17.94 -13.67 7.41
C ALA A 271 18.55 -13.35 8.78
N ALA A 272 19.84 -13.01 8.82
CA ALA A 272 20.54 -12.69 10.06
C ALA A 272 20.00 -11.41 10.71
N ALA A 273 19.74 -10.36 9.91
CA ALA A 273 19.15 -9.13 10.38
C ALA A 273 17.68 -9.31 10.82
N LEU A 274 16.89 -10.14 10.14
CA LEU A 274 15.53 -10.44 10.56
C LEU A 274 15.50 -11.19 11.90
N LYS A 275 16.41 -12.15 12.08
CA LYS A 275 16.52 -12.93 13.32
C LYS A 275 16.82 -12.08 14.54
N THR A 276 17.51 -10.95 14.41
CA THR A 276 17.72 -10.06 15.56
C THR A 276 16.40 -9.49 16.06
N TRP A 277 15.45 -9.22 15.16
CA TRP A 277 14.11 -8.74 15.50
C TRP A 277 13.18 -9.81 16.08
N LEU A 278 13.45 -11.09 15.81
CA LEU A 278 12.65 -12.20 16.31
C LEU A 278 12.96 -12.58 17.76
N LEU A 279 14.08 -12.11 18.31
CA LEU A 279 14.44 -12.35 19.72
C LEU A 279 13.35 -11.82 20.67
N ASP A 280 13.02 -12.59 21.70
CA ASP A 280 12.08 -12.20 22.76
C ASP A 280 12.43 -10.83 23.39
N SER A 281 13.73 -10.53 23.47
CA SER A 281 14.23 -9.24 23.97
C SER A 281 13.78 -8.03 23.15
N GLN A 282 13.42 -8.19 21.88
CA GLN A 282 12.93 -7.13 21.00
C GLN A 282 11.43 -6.90 21.09
N ARG A 283 10.66 -7.83 21.67
CA ARG A 283 9.19 -7.74 21.73
C ARG A 283 8.74 -6.42 22.35
N ILE A 284 9.38 -5.95 23.43
CA ILE A 284 9.04 -4.66 24.06
C ILE A 284 9.24 -3.47 23.12
N PHE A 285 10.29 -3.49 22.30
CA PHE A 285 10.58 -2.40 21.37
C PHE A 285 9.62 -2.43 20.18
N LEU A 286 9.28 -3.62 19.68
CA LEU A 286 8.25 -3.80 18.66
C LEU A 286 6.88 -3.35 19.15
N THR A 287 6.51 -3.67 20.40
CA THR A 287 5.26 -3.21 21.04
C THR A 287 5.21 -1.68 21.15
N LEU A 288 6.32 -1.01 21.46
CA LEU A 288 6.34 0.45 21.61
C LEU A 288 6.38 1.18 20.26
N SER A 289 6.99 0.57 19.23
CA SER A 289 7.16 1.19 17.92
C SER A 289 6.05 0.86 16.91
N SER A 290 5.15 -0.06 17.24
CA SER A 290 3.97 -0.41 16.43
C SER A 290 2.69 0.31 16.88
N PHE A 291 2.80 1.16 17.90
CA PHE A 291 1.67 1.85 18.51
C PHE A 291 1.08 2.86 17.53
N SER A 292 -0.13 2.59 17.01
CA SER A 292 -0.78 3.43 16.00
C SER A 292 -2.04 4.15 16.50
N ASP A 293 -2.33 4.09 17.81
CA ASP A 293 -3.54 4.65 18.42
C ASP A 293 -3.76 6.14 18.08
N PHE A 294 -2.68 6.92 18.01
CA PHE A 294 -2.76 8.35 17.68
C PHE A 294 -3.09 8.60 16.20
N ASN A 295 -2.80 7.67 15.31
CA ASN A 295 -3.11 7.82 13.88
C ASN A 295 -4.62 7.92 13.65
N ARG A 296 -5.45 7.33 14.51
CA ARG A 296 -6.90 7.55 14.46
C ARG A 296 -7.26 9.02 14.63
N TYR A 297 -6.53 9.76 15.47
CA TYR A 297 -6.88 11.11 15.90
C TYR A 297 -6.13 12.22 15.16
N ASP A 298 -4.97 11.91 14.58
CA ASP A 298 -4.06 12.88 13.96
C ASP A 298 -3.86 12.55 12.47
N GLU A 299 -2.95 11.63 12.17
CA GLU A 299 -2.59 11.25 10.80
C GLU A 299 -3.30 9.96 10.36
N TYR A 300 -4.57 10.04 9.96
CA TYR A 300 -5.34 8.84 9.58
C TYR A 300 -4.69 8.06 8.42
N PHE A 301 -4.04 8.76 7.49
CA PHE A 301 -3.27 8.19 6.40
C PHE A 301 -2.21 7.18 6.87
N ALA A 302 -1.57 7.40 8.02
CA ALA A 302 -0.55 6.48 8.54
C ALA A 302 -1.10 5.08 8.88
N ASN A 303 -2.42 4.94 9.02
CA ASN A 303 -3.07 3.64 9.11
C ASN A 303 -2.97 2.87 7.79
N ALA A 304 -3.05 3.53 6.63
CA ALA A 304 -2.92 2.86 5.33
C ALA A 304 -1.53 2.23 5.19
N ILE A 305 -0.49 3.02 5.40
CA ILE A 305 0.91 2.57 5.42
C ILE A 305 1.09 1.39 6.39
N SER A 306 0.50 1.46 7.58
CA SER A 306 0.55 0.37 8.56
C SER A 306 -0.08 -0.91 8.02
N HIS A 307 -1.20 -0.84 7.31
CA HIS A 307 -1.85 -2.03 6.73
C HIS A 307 -1.03 -2.66 5.59
N GLU A 308 -0.31 -1.86 4.79
CA GLU A 308 0.62 -2.38 3.77
C GLU A 308 1.75 -3.19 4.40
N LEU A 309 2.29 -2.66 5.49
CA LEU A 309 3.36 -3.25 6.26
C LEU A 309 2.92 -4.57 6.91
N TRP A 310 1.83 -4.50 7.67
CA TRP A 310 1.30 -5.63 8.43
C TRP A 310 0.79 -6.74 7.53
N TYR A 311 0.26 -6.41 6.35
CA TYR A 311 -0.09 -7.43 5.36
C TYR A 311 1.11 -8.32 5.01
N ASN A 312 2.31 -7.74 4.83
CA ASN A 312 3.53 -8.51 4.55
C ASN A 312 4.05 -9.29 5.76
N ILE A 313 4.06 -8.68 6.95
CA ILE A 313 4.44 -9.36 8.20
C ILE A 313 3.57 -10.59 8.42
N LEU A 314 2.25 -10.45 8.28
CA LEU A 314 1.30 -11.52 8.58
C LEU A 314 1.33 -12.58 7.48
N ARG A 315 1.24 -12.21 6.19
CA ARG A 315 1.20 -13.19 5.10
C ARG A 315 2.46 -14.06 5.04
N LEU A 316 3.65 -13.45 5.19
CA LEU A 316 4.94 -14.13 5.11
C LEU A 316 5.32 -14.74 6.47
N GLY A 317 4.94 -14.10 7.58
CA GLY A 317 5.16 -14.62 8.92
C GLY A 317 4.53 -15.99 9.13
N ARG A 318 3.35 -16.25 8.53
CA ARG A 318 2.70 -17.58 8.55
C ARG A 318 3.60 -18.72 8.08
N VAL A 319 4.52 -18.45 7.15
CA VAL A 319 5.36 -19.48 6.53
C VAL A 319 6.81 -19.43 7.01
N TYR A 320 7.24 -18.33 7.63
CA TYR A 320 8.60 -18.13 8.09
C TYR A 320 8.78 -18.14 9.61
N PHE A 321 7.81 -17.67 10.37
CA PHE A 321 7.93 -17.50 11.81
C PHE A 321 7.59 -18.78 12.57
N SER A 322 8.05 -18.86 13.82
CA SER A 322 7.56 -19.88 14.74
C SER A 322 6.08 -19.60 15.07
N GLU A 323 5.36 -20.60 15.58
CA GLU A 323 3.97 -20.41 16.03
C GLU A 323 3.87 -19.30 17.11
N ALA A 324 4.85 -19.20 18.00
CA ALA A 324 4.88 -18.20 19.06
C ALA A 324 5.14 -16.78 18.55
N ASP A 325 6.02 -16.62 17.57
CA ASP A 325 6.32 -15.32 16.99
C ASP A 325 5.19 -14.85 16.07
N PHE A 326 4.63 -15.76 15.27
CA PHE A 326 3.44 -15.44 14.48
C PHE A 326 2.27 -15.01 15.38
N ALA A 327 2.03 -15.71 16.49
CA ALA A 327 1.00 -15.31 17.45
C ALA A 327 1.27 -13.93 18.06
N PHE A 328 2.52 -13.59 18.37
CA PHE A 328 2.90 -12.26 18.86
C PHE A 328 2.65 -11.15 17.84
N PHE A 329 3.09 -11.33 16.59
CA PHE A 329 2.86 -10.33 15.55
C PHE A 329 1.37 -10.20 15.21
N SER A 330 0.61 -11.30 15.21
CA SER A 330 -0.84 -11.25 15.04
C SER A 330 -1.51 -10.48 16.18
N ASP A 331 -1.16 -10.74 17.44
CA ASP A 331 -1.70 -10.00 18.59
C ASP A 331 -1.33 -8.51 18.55
N LEU A 332 -0.12 -8.19 18.09
CA LEU A 332 0.34 -6.81 17.96
C LEU A 332 -0.45 -6.05 16.88
N PHE A 333 -0.68 -6.66 15.72
CA PHE A 333 -1.55 -6.09 14.69
C PHE A 333 -2.98 -5.88 15.20
N GLU A 334 -3.57 -6.91 15.81
CA GLU A 334 -4.93 -6.86 16.34
C GLU A 334 -5.11 -5.75 17.39
N SER A 335 -4.20 -5.68 18.36
CA SER A 335 -4.31 -4.79 19.51
C SER A 335 -3.92 -3.34 19.21
N GLN A 336 -2.97 -3.08 18.32
CA GLN A 336 -2.41 -1.74 18.13
C GLN A 336 -2.70 -1.11 16.77
N VAL A 337 -3.13 -1.89 15.78
CA VAL A 337 -3.43 -1.37 14.43
C VAL A 337 -4.89 -1.59 14.10
N HIS A 338 -5.30 -2.85 14.01
CA HIS A 338 -6.65 -3.20 13.60
C HIS A 338 -7.71 -2.73 14.60
N SER A 339 -7.42 -2.72 15.90
CA SER A 339 -8.38 -2.25 16.93
C SER A 339 -8.93 -0.84 16.66
N PHE A 340 -8.14 0.04 16.04
CA PHE A 340 -8.51 1.44 15.79
C PHE A 340 -9.11 1.67 14.40
N THR A 341 -8.84 0.76 13.46
CA THR A 341 -9.39 0.75 12.10
C THR A 341 -10.54 -0.25 11.93
N ARG A 342 -10.87 -0.97 13.00
CA ARG A 342 -11.88 -2.02 12.99
C ARG A 342 -13.21 -1.48 12.49
N LEU A 343 -13.68 -2.07 11.40
CA LEU A 343 -14.96 -1.77 10.78
C LEU A 343 -15.15 -0.27 10.48
N SER A 344 -14.07 0.44 10.18
CA SER A 344 -14.09 1.89 9.95
C SER A 344 -14.55 2.30 8.55
N HIS A 345 -15.33 1.44 7.88
CA HIS A 345 -15.74 1.62 6.49
C HIS A 345 -14.57 1.83 5.53
N ASN A 346 -13.54 0.98 5.65
CA ASN A 346 -12.39 0.92 4.75
C ASN A 346 -12.21 -0.53 4.25
N PRO A 347 -12.57 -0.83 3.00
CA PRO A 347 -12.57 -2.20 2.50
C PRO A 347 -11.15 -2.77 2.34
N PHE A 348 -10.12 -1.94 2.19
CA PHE A 348 -8.73 -2.42 2.16
C PHE A 348 -8.30 -2.90 3.55
N TYR A 349 -8.61 -2.16 4.61
CA TYR A 349 -8.28 -2.57 5.99
C TYR A 349 -8.97 -3.88 6.36
N ASN A 350 -10.26 -4.00 6.04
CA ASN A 350 -11.01 -5.24 6.22
C ASN A 350 -10.39 -6.39 5.43
N ALA A 351 -10.01 -6.18 4.16
CA ALA A 351 -9.38 -7.22 3.34
C ALA A 351 -8.00 -7.65 3.89
N VAL A 352 -7.19 -6.73 4.42
CA VAL A 352 -5.91 -7.04 5.06
C VAL A 352 -6.12 -7.88 6.32
N PHE A 353 -7.02 -7.47 7.21
CA PHE A 353 -7.34 -8.21 8.42
C PHE A 353 -7.91 -9.60 8.10
N MET A 354 -8.86 -9.70 7.17
CA MET A 354 -9.44 -10.98 6.78
C MET A 354 -8.40 -11.89 6.08
N GLY A 355 -7.49 -11.29 5.31
CA GLY A 355 -6.42 -11.97 4.56
C GLY A 355 -5.20 -12.35 5.41
N GLN A 356 -5.16 -11.99 6.69
CA GLN A 356 -4.03 -12.25 7.59
C GLN A 356 -3.84 -13.74 7.92
N GLY A 357 -4.82 -14.60 7.59
CA GLY A 357 -4.74 -16.07 7.67
C GLY A 357 -4.95 -16.65 9.07
N ALA A 358 -4.95 -15.82 10.11
CA ALA A 358 -5.49 -16.15 11.43
C ALA A 358 -7.00 -15.86 11.53
N TYR A 359 -7.56 -15.08 10.60
CA TYR A 359 -8.98 -14.74 10.60
C TYR A 359 -9.84 -15.98 10.37
N ALA A 360 -10.67 -16.29 11.37
CA ALA A 360 -11.67 -17.33 11.32
C ALA A 360 -13.03 -16.70 11.66
N PRO A 361 -13.92 -16.44 10.67
CA PRO A 361 -15.16 -15.71 10.92
C PRO A 361 -16.06 -16.49 11.89
N ALA A 362 -16.47 -15.83 12.96
CA ALA A 362 -17.54 -16.35 13.83
C ALA A 362 -18.90 -16.25 13.12
N PRO A 363 -19.91 -17.07 13.50
CA PRO A 363 -21.27 -16.89 13.00
C PRO A 363 -21.78 -15.47 13.26
N GLY A 364 -22.17 -14.75 12.20
CA GLY A 364 -22.64 -13.36 12.29
C GLY A 364 -21.53 -12.30 12.33
N ASP A 365 -20.28 -12.69 12.04
CA ASP A 365 -19.18 -11.75 11.92
C ASP A 365 -19.44 -10.69 10.81
N PRO A 366 -19.22 -9.38 11.10
CA PRO A 366 -19.67 -8.30 10.22
C PRO A 366 -18.70 -7.95 9.09
N TYR A 367 -17.45 -8.44 9.10
CA TYR A 367 -16.42 -7.95 8.17
C TYR A 367 -16.76 -8.26 6.71
N GLN A 368 -17.24 -9.47 6.41
CA GLN A 368 -17.66 -9.83 5.07
C GLN A 368 -18.82 -8.96 4.57
N ALA A 369 -19.80 -8.65 5.44
CA ALA A 369 -20.95 -7.83 5.06
C ALA A 369 -20.52 -6.38 4.78
N GLN A 370 -19.69 -5.81 5.66
CA GLN A 370 -19.20 -4.44 5.48
C GLN A 370 -18.26 -4.32 4.27
N LEU A 371 -17.40 -5.31 4.02
CA LEU A 371 -16.54 -5.34 2.84
C LEU A 371 -17.36 -5.23 1.54
N VAL A 372 -18.44 -6.02 1.42
CA VAL A 372 -19.33 -5.98 0.24
C VAL A 372 -20.12 -4.67 0.19
N GLU A 373 -20.61 -4.18 1.32
CA GLU A 373 -21.31 -2.89 1.42
C GLU A 373 -20.42 -1.73 0.97
N ASP A 374 -19.21 -1.64 1.51
CA ASP A 374 -18.26 -0.56 1.22
C ASP A 374 -17.85 -0.59 -0.25
N LEU A 375 -17.43 -1.74 -0.79
CA LEU A 375 -17.12 -1.89 -2.22
C LEU A 375 -18.32 -1.52 -3.11
N SER A 376 -19.55 -1.80 -2.67
CA SER A 376 -20.76 -1.39 -3.37
C SER A 376 -21.00 0.11 -3.31
N ALA A 377 -20.71 0.75 -2.18
CA ALA A 377 -20.91 2.17 -1.92
C ALA A 377 -19.83 3.08 -2.55
N PHE A 378 -18.64 2.55 -2.86
CA PHE A 378 -17.62 3.27 -3.62
C PHE A 378 -18.19 3.86 -4.92
N GLY A 379 -17.84 5.11 -5.22
CA GLY A 379 -18.22 5.77 -6.46
C GLY A 379 -17.79 4.99 -7.70
N ALA A 380 -18.60 5.06 -8.76
CA ALA A 380 -18.22 4.51 -10.06
C ALA A 380 -17.16 5.38 -10.75
N ALA A 381 -16.42 4.81 -11.69
CA ALA A 381 -15.52 5.57 -12.55
C ALA A 381 -16.29 6.29 -13.69
N PRO A 382 -15.86 7.48 -14.18
CA PRO A 382 -14.71 8.26 -13.70
C PRO A 382 -14.95 8.81 -12.30
N ARG A 383 -13.90 8.80 -11.47
CA ARG A 383 -13.96 9.37 -10.14
C ARG A 383 -13.53 10.83 -10.19
N THR A 384 -14.50 11.73 -10.04
CA THR A 384 -14.24 13.17 -9.97
C THR A 384 -14.32 13.67 -8.54
N PRO A 385 -13.50 14.67 -8.16
CA PRO A 385 -13.61 15.28 -6.86
C PRO A 385 -14.99 15.83 -6.54
N PHE A 386 -15.41 15.71 -5.29
CA PHE A 386 -16.72 16.14 -4.81
C PHE A 386 -16.66 16.76 -3.40
N PHE A 387 -17.58 17.69 -3.15
CA PHE A 387 -17.73 18.33 -1.85
C PHE A 387 -18.62 17.52 -0.90
N THR A 388 -18.16 17.37 0.33
CA THR A 388 -18.93 16.80 1.44
C THR A 388 -19.21 17.87 2.49
N PRO A 389 -20.48 18.18 2.81
CA PRO A 389 -20.81 19.20 3.80
C PRO A 389 -20.49 18.74 5.22
N ALA A 390 -20.28 19.72 6.11
CA ALA A 390 -20.17 19.47 7.54
C ALA A 390 -21.41 18.74 8.08
N ARG A 391 -21.20 17.88 9.06
CA ARG A 391 -22.26 17.08 9.66
C ARG A 391 -23.20 17.96 10.47
N ALA A 392 -24.50 17.68 10.37
CA ALA A 392 -25.49 18.38 11.16
C ALA A 392 -25.29 18.06 12.65
N GLU A 393 -25.35 19.10 13.50
CA GLU A 393 -25.24 18.94 14.94
C GLU A 393 -26.32 17.95 15.45
N GLY A 394 -25.92 16.98 16.28
CA GLY A 394 -26.80 15.92 16.77
C GLY A 394 -27.03 14.74 15.82
N SER A 395 -26.43 14.72 14.63
CA SER A 395 -26.45 13.54 13.72
C SER A 395 -25.39 12.48 14.05
N TYR A 396 -24.48 12.77 14.98
CA TYR A 396 -23.39 11.90 15.42
C TYR A 396 -23.14 12.08 16.92
N VAL A 397 -22.43 11.12 17.51
CA VAL A 397 -21.89 11.22 18.87
C VAL A 397 -20.43 11.63 18.74
N LEU A 398 -19.99 12.65 19.49
CA LEU A 398 -18.59 13.03 19.56
C LEU A 398 -17.78 11.97 20.32
N ASP A 399 -16.59 11.67 19.80
CA ASP A 399 -15.64 10.83 20.51
C ASP A 399 -15.02 11.63 21.68
N PRO A 400 -15.21 11.22 22.94
CA PRO A 400 -14.70 11.97 24.10
C PRO A 400 -13.18 12.06 24.14
N VAL A 401 -12.45 11.11 23.54
CA VAL A 401 -10.99 11.15 23.48
C VAL A 401 -10.53 12.24 22.51
N SER A 402 -11.11 12.30 21.30
CA SER A 402 -10.82 13.34 20.30
C SER A 402 -11.09 14.74 20.85
N VAL A 403 -12.17 14.93 21.62
CA VAL A 403 -12.49 16.21 22.27
C VAL A 403 -11.44 16.54 23.32
N ALA A 404 -11.08 15.59 24.19
CA ALA A 404 -10.07 15.82 25.22
C ALA A 404 -8.68 16.13 24.64
N LEU A 405 -8.32 15.50 23.53
CA LEU A 405 -7.07 15.75 22.80
C LEU A 405 -7.08 17.14 22.12
N SER A 406 -8.22 17.53 21.55
CA SER A 406 -8.38 18.87 20.97
C SER A 406 -8.31 19.96 22.05
N ASP A 407 -9.00 19.78 23.18
CA ASP A 407 -8.93 20.66 24.36
C ASP A 407 -7.49 20.77 24.90
N LEU A 408 -6.72 19.68 24.85
CA LEU A 408 -5.32 19.64 25.28
C LEU A 408 -4.42 20.49 24.37
N ILE A 409 -4.61 20.43 23.05
CA ILE A 409 -3.88 21.29 22.11
C ILE A 409 -4.23 22.76 22.33
N GLU A 410 -5.50 23.08 22.55
CA GLU A 410 -5.91 24.46 22.86
C GLU A 410 -5.26 24.96 24.16
N ALA A 411 -5.16 24.10 25.17
CA ALA A 411 -4.54 24.43 26.45
C ALA A 411 -3.00 24.54 26.37
N ILE A 412 -2.37 23.80 25.46
CA ILE A 412 -0.91 23.73 25.29
C ILE A 412 -0.56 23.93 23.81
N PRO A 413 -0.52 25.18 23.31
CA PRO A 413 -0.42 25.47 21.87
C PRO A 413 0.83 24.90 21.18
N ILE A 414 1.94 24.67 21.91
CA ILE A 414 3.13 24.03 21.35
C ILE A 414 2.88 22.58 20.90
N LEU A 415 1.85 21.91 21.45
CA LEU A 415 1.43 20.60 20.95
C LEU A 415 0.78 20.70 19.56
N GLY A 416 0.17 21.84 19.23
CA GLY A 416 -0.39 22.11 17.91
C GLY A 416 0.66 22.34 16.81
N GLU A 417 1.95 22.41 17.18
CA GLU A 417 3.05 22.38 16.21
C GLU A 417 3.45 20.94 15.82
N ILE A 418 2.91 19.93 16.53
CA ILE A 418 3.28 18.52 16.40
C ILE A 418 2.07 17.66 16.01
N PHE A 419 0.89 17.98 16.54
CA PHE A 419 -0.34 17.23 16.35
C PHE A 419 -1.47 18.14 15.84
N GLU A 420 -2.37 17.60 15.04
CA GLU A 420 -3.55 18.26 14.50
C GLU A 420 -4.85 17.60 15.02
N PHE A 421 -4.94 17.35 16.33
CA PHE A 421 -6.15 16.74 16.92
C PHE A 421 -7.38 17.64 16.75
N THR A 422 -8.36 17.12 16.01
CA THR A 422 -9.68 17.74 15.83
C THR A 422 -10.77 16.87 16.44
N PRO A 423 -11.90 17.45 16.91
CA PRO A 423 -13.03 16.68 17.37
C PRO A 423 -13.59 15.81 16.23
N GLN A 424 -13.84 14.53 16.54
CA GLN A 424 -14.28 13.53 15.58
C GLN A 424 -15.54 12.80 16.07
N ALA A 425 -16.22 12.12 15.16
CA ALA A 425 -17.30 11.22 15.51
C ALA A 425 -16.75 9.98 16.24
N LEU A 426 -17.54 9.42 17.15
CA LEU A 426 -17.24 8.15 17.82
C LEU A 426 -17.24 6.97 16.84
N GLU A 427 -18.19 6.97 15.93
CA GLU A 427 -18.38 5.93 14.92
C GLU A 427 -17.97 6.43 13.54
N ALA A 428 -17.41 5.54 12.72
CA ALA A 428 -17.02 5.85 11.35
C ALA A 428 -18.25 6.06 10.47
N PHE A 429 -18.18 7.03 9.56
CA PHE A 429 -19.19 7.25 8.55
C PHE A 429 -19.03 6.25 7.39
N PRO A 430 -20.14 5.78 6.78
CA PRO A 430 -20.08 4.90 5.62
C PRO A 430 -19.46 5.62 4.42
N ILE A 431 -18.89 4.86 3.47
CA ILE A 431 -18.18 5.38 2.28
C ILE A 431 -18.92 6.53 1.59
N ALA A 432 -20.24 6.42 1.39
CA ALA A 432 -21.05 7.43 0.71
C ALA A 432 -21.12 8.80 1.44
N GLN A 433 -20.69 8.85 2.70
CA GLN A 433 -20.63 10.05 3.51
C GLN A 433 -19.19 10.54 3.70
N GLN A 434 -18.17 9.74 3.39
CA GLN A 434 -16.77 10.09 3.63
C GLN A 434 -16.27 11.16 2.64
N CYS A 435 -15.18 11.81 3.02
CA CYS A 435 -14.54 12.82 2.21
C CYS A 435 -14.02 12.25 0.89
N ASP A 436 -14.03 13.10 -0.12
CA ASP A 436 -13.46 12.83 -1.42
C ASP A 436 -11.91 12.78 -1.41
N GLY A 437 -11.31 12.28 -2.49
CA GLY A 437 -9.88 11.96 -2.61
C GLY A 437 -9.65 10.46 -2.47
N ILE A 438 -8.41 10.02 -2.30
CA ILE A 438 -8.17 8.60 -2.09
C ILE A 438 -8.73 8.20 -0.71
N LEU A 439 -9.74 7.33 -0.70
CA LEU A 439 -10.58 7.08 0.48
C LEU A 439 -9.78 6.50 1.65
N PHE A 440 -8.67 5.81 1.38
CA PHE A 440 -7.85 5.23 2.43
C PHE A 440 -7.02 6.26 3.20
N GLU A 441 -6.88 7.47 2.67
CA GLU A 441 -6.20 8.58 3.34
C GLU A 441 -7.17 9.45 4.15
N ARG A 442 -8.48 9.29 3.91
CA ARG A 442 -9.49 10.18 4.49
C ARG A 442 -10.02 9.61 5.80
N ASN A 443 -10.04 10.48 6.82
CA ASN A 443 -10.55 10.13 8.13
C ASN A 443 -12.07 9.88 8.07
N PRO A 444 -12.54 8.63 8.27
CA PRO A 444 -13.96 8.31 8.18
C PRO A 444 -14.76 8.82 9.38
N PHE A 445 -14.11 9.36 10.40
CA PHE A 445 -14.75 9.95 11.59
C PHE A 445 -14.92 11.48 11.47
N GLN A 446 -14.49 12.08 10.35
CA GLN A 446 -14.51 13.52 10.14
C GLN A 446 -15.94 14.11 10.17
N ILE A 447 -16.11 15.20 10.92
CA ILE A 447 -17.39 15.91 11.11
C ILE A 447 -17.45 17.25 10.37
N THR A 448 -16.29 17.78 9.97
CA THR A 448 -16.16 19.05 9.24
C THR A 448 -16.37 18.85 7.74
N ALA A 449 -16.65 19.95 7.03
CA ALA A 449 -16.75 19.92 5.58
C ALA A 449 -15.38 19.60 4.93
N CYS A 450 -15.40 18.94 3.78
CA CYS A 450 -14.19 18.53 3.06
C CYS A 450 -14.45 18.35 1.56
N GLY A 451 -13.37 18.27 0.79
CA GLY A 451 -13.42 18.11 -0.66
C GLY A 451 -13.86 19.38 -1.39
N ALA A 452 -13.90 19.30 -2.72
CA ALA A 452 -14.40 20.35 -3.60
C ALA A 452 -14.93 19.72 -4.88
N ASP A 453 -16.05 20.22 -5.40
CA ASP A 453 -16.58 19.76 -6.68
C ASP A 453 -15.69 20.27 -7.82
N ASP A 454 -14.99 19.36 -8.50
CA ASP A 454 -14.30 19.67 -9.76
C ASP A 454 -14.48 18.50 -10.74
N PRO A 455 -15.53 18.53 -11.58
CA PRO A 455 -15.78 17.45 -12.53
C PRO A 455 -14.75 17.40 -13.68
N SER A 456 -13.81 18.35 -13.74
CA SER A 456 -12.70 18.35 -14.70
C SER A 456 -11.44 17.66 -14.18
N LEU A 457 -11.44 17.23 -12.91
CA LEU A 457 -10.36 16.47 -12.30
C LEU A 457 -10.74 14.98 -12.23
N LEU A 458 -9.79 14.11 -12.56
CA LEU A 458 -9.89 12.67 -12.38
C LEU A 458 -8.96 12.24 -11.25
N ALA A 459 -9.51 11.51 -10.29
CA ALA A 459 -8.75 10.74 -9.29
C ALA A 459 -8.37 9.35 -9.83
N SER A 460 -7.24 8.80 -9.37
CA SER A 460 -6.66 7.56 -9.91
C SER A 460 -7.51 6.29 -9.72
N GLY A 461 -8.33 6.22 -8.67
CA GLY A 461 -9.16 5.04 -8.34
C GLY A 461 -8.37 3.82 -7.86
N SER A 462 -7.07 3.97 -7.57
CA SER A 462 -6.18 2.87 -7.13
C SER A 462 -6.62 2.23 -5.82
N ASP A 463 -7.28 3.00 -4.94
CA ASP A 463 -7.82 2.55 -3.67
C ASP A 463 -8.92 1.49 -3.85
N TYR A 464 -9.89 1.76 -4.72
CA TYR A 464 -10.91 0.76 -5.04
C TYR A 464 -10.29 -0.51 -5.62
N LEU A 465 -9.30 -0.37 -6.51
CA LEU A 465 -8.65 -1.49 -7.19
C LEU A 465 -7.95 -2.42 -6.21
N ILE A 466 -7.10 -1.90 -5.31
CA ILE A 466 -6.41 -2.77 -4.35
C ILE A 466 -7.38 -3.48 -3.42
N ALA A 467 -8.42 -2.81 -2.92
CA ALA A 467 -9.40 -3.46 -2.03
C ALA A 467 -10.16 -4.58 -2.75
N TYR A 468 -10.67 -4.30 -3.95
CA TYR A 468 -11.42 -5.29 -4.73
C TYR A 468 -10.55 -6.50 -5.12
N TRP A 469 -9.34 -6.26 -5.64
CA TRP A 469 -8.47 -7.35 -6.09
C TRP A 469 -7.87 -8.15 -4.95
N MET A 470 -7.61 -7.51 -3.80
CA MET A 470 -7.22 -8.23 -2.58
C MET A 470 -8.35 -9.11 -2.07
N ALA A 471 -9.58 -8.60 -2.00
CA ALA A 471 -10.75 -9.38 -1.62
C ALA A 471 -10.98 -10.56 -2.58
N SER A 472 -10.78 -10.35 -3.88
CA SER A 472 -10.88 -11.41 -4.90
C SER A 472 -9.78 -12.46 -4.75
N TYR A 473 -8.54 -12.03 -4.49
CA TYR A 473 -7.38 -12.91 -4.32
C TYR A 473 -7.51 -13.84 -3.13
N HIS A 474 -8.02 -13.34 -2.00
CA HIS A 474 -8.30 -14.14 -0.80
C HIS A 474 -9.63 -14.89 -0.85
N GLY A 475 -10.41 -14.75 -1.92
CA GLY A 475 -11.67 -15.47 -2.12
C GLY A 475 -12.84 -14.97 -1.28
N PHE A 476 -12.79 -13.72 -0.77
CA PHE A 476 -13.91 -13.08 -0.06
C PHE A 476 -15.01 -12.62 -1.01
N ILE A 477 -14.66 -12.37 -2.28
CA ILE A 477 -15.60 -12.10 -3.36
C ILE A 477 -15.17 -12.89 -4.60
N GLY A 478 -16.15 -13.40 -5.34
CA GLY A 478 -15.95 -14.04 -6.63
C GLY A 478 -16.10 -13.08 -7.82
N LYS A 479 -16.25 -13.66 -9.01
CA LYS A 479 -16.50 -12.90 -10.24
C LYS A 479 -17.94 -12.42 -10.36
N ALA A 480 -18.90 -13.07 -9.71
CA ALA A 480 -20.33 -12.85 -9.92
C ALA A 480 -20.92 -11.76 -9.01
N GLU A 481 -20.26 -11.47 -7.89
CA GLU A 481 -20.48 -10.34 -7.00
C GLU A 481 -20.14 -8.99 -7.66
#